data_AF-D5RUE8-F1
#
_entry.id   AF-D5RUE8-F1
#
_cell.length_a   1.000
_cell.length_b   1.000
_cell.length_c   1.000
_cell.angle_alpha   90.00
_cell.angle_beta   90.00
_cell.angle_gamma   90.00
#
_symmetry.space_group_name_H-M   'P 1'
#
loop_
_entity.id
_entity.type
_entity.pdbx_description
1 polymer ?
#
loop_
_entity_poly.entity_id
_entity_poly.type
_entity_poly.pdbx_seq_one_letter_code
_entity_poly.pdbx_strand_id
1 'polypeptide(L)' 'PSAIERLLAPLAPGAAIVSVLDGHPAAHAWLGAVRGQRVVPLGVDRFGQAGDIPDLYREYGLDADAILDACAQALLEG' A
#
# COMPACT_ATOMS: atom_id res chain seq x y z
N PRO A 1 -19.81 -9.17 11.40
CA PRO A 1 -18.65 -8.59 10.68
C PRO A 1 -17.31 -9.13 11.21
N SER A 2 -16.36 -9.39 10.32
CA SER A 2 -14.97 -9.71 10.63
C SER A 2 -14.21 -8.48 11.18
N ALA A 3 -12.98 -8.69 11.68
CA ALA A 3 -12.16 -7.59 12.18
C ALA A 3 -11.82 -6.57 11.07
N ILE A 4 -11.48 -7.06 9.87
CA ILE A 4 -11.11 -6.19 8.75
C ILE A 4 -12.30 -5.38 8.21
N GLU A 5 -13.50 -5.97 8.18
CA GLU A 5 -14.71 -5.24 7.77
C GLU A 5 -15.01 -4.05 8.69
N ARG A 6 -14.75 -4.20 10.01
CA ARG A 6 -14.94 -3.11 10.98
C ARG A 6 -13.87 -2.03 10.83
N LEU A 7 -12.62 -2.42 10.61
CA LEU A 7 -11.52 -1.47 10.40
C LEU A 7 -11.76 -0.60 9.16
N LEU A 8 -12.26 -1.19 8.07
CA LEU A 8 -12.50 -0.48 6.81
C LEU A 8 -13.89 0.18 6.73
N ALA A 9 -14.75 0.00 7.74
CA ALA A 9 -16.11 0.54 7.74
C ALA A 9 -16.19 2.08 7.63
N PRO A 10 -15.28 2.88 8.23
CA PRO A 10 -15.35 4.34 8.14
C PRO A 10 -14.96 4.91 6.76
N LEU A 11 -14.35 4.12 5.88
CA LEU A 11 -13.92 4.59 4.56
C LEU A 11 -15.12 4.85 3.64
N ALA A 12 -15.05 5.95 2.89
CA ALA A 12 -16.03 6.24 1.85
C ALA A 12 -16.04 5.13 0.77
N PRO A 13 -17.17 4.88 0.08
CA PRO A 13 -17.26 3.83 -0.94
C PRO A 13 -16.23 3.96 -2.08
N GLY A 14 -15.87 5.19 -2.46
CA GLY A 14 -14.86 5.48 -3.49
C GLY A 14 -13.46 5.77 -2.95
N ALA A 15 -13.21 5.56 -1.65
CA ALA A 15 -11.87 5.74 -1.09
C ALA A 15 -10.90 4.71 -1.70
N ALA A 16 -9.64 5.12 -1.88
CA ALA A 16 -8.55 4.23 -2.22
C ALA A 16 -7.70 3.94 -0.96
N ILE A 17 -7.04 2.78 -0.95
CA ILE A 17 -6.18 2.33 0.13
C ILE A 17 -4.74 2.26 -0.39
N VAL A 18 -3.86 3.12 0.11
CA VAL A 18 -2.41 2.95 -0.02
C VAL A 18 -1.93 2.25 1.25
N SER A 19 -1.34 1.07 1.10
CA SER A 19 -0.83 0.28 2.24
C SER A 19 0.66 0.08 2.11
N VAL A 20 1.39 0.11 3.22
CA VAL A 20 2.84 -0.09 3.24
C VAL A 20 3.15 -1.30 4.11
N LEU A 21 4.02 -2.19 3.63
CA LEU A 21 4.51 -3.35 4.37
C LEU A 21 6.00 -3.55 4.12
N ASP A 22 6.77 -3.81 5.19
CA ASP A 22 8.11 -4.37 5.06
C ASP A 22 8.01 -5.88 4.76
N GLY A 23 7.59 -6.18 3.53
CA GLY A 23 7.22 -7.51 3.06
C GLY A 23 6.53 -7.45 1.70
N HIS A 24 6.26 -8.61 1.08
CA HIS A 24 5.74 -8.65 -0.28
C HIS A 24 4.35 -7.98 -0.39
N PRO A 25 4.14 -7.04 -1.34
CA PRO A 25 2.91 -6.22 -1.41
C PRO A 25 1.63 -7.05 -1.60
N ALA A 26 1.75 -8.24 -2.22
CA ALA A 26 0.65 -9.19 -2.37
C ALA A 26 -0.05 -9.55 -1.04
N ALA A 27 0.63 -9.44 0.11
CA ALA A 27 0.05 -9.68 1.42
C ALA A 27 -1.10 -8.72 1.77
N HIS A 28 -1.13 -7.52 1.17
CA HIS A 28 -2.17 -6.52 1.38
C HIS A 28 -3.09 -6.30 0.17
N ALA A 29 -2.78 -6.88 -1.00
CA ALA A 29 -3.57 -6.69 -2.22
C ALA A 29 -5.05 -7.12 -2.07
N TRP A 30 -5.34 -8.09 -1.19
CA TRP A 30 -6.69 -8.60 -0.97
C TRP A 30 -7.62 -7.61 -0.23
N LEU A 31 -7.08 -6.56 0.41
CA LEU A 31 -7.89 -5.61 1.20
C LEU A 31 -9.02 -4.98 0.38
N GLY A 32 -8.81 -4.78 -0.92
CA GLY A 32 -9.82 -4.23 -1.83
C GLY A 32 -11.03 -5.15 -2.02
N ALA A 33 -10.83 -6.47 -1.90
CA ALA A 33 -11.92 -7.43 -2.02
C ALA A 33 -12.91 -7.39 -0.83
N VAL A 34 -12.54 -6.76 0.29
CA VAL A 34 -13.40 -6.70 1.49
C VAL A 34 -14.60 -5.78 1.27
N ARG A 35 -14.39 -4.59 0.70
CA ARG A 35 -15.43 -3.57 0.51
C ARG A 35 -15.41 -2.89 -0.87
N GLY A 36 -14.62 -3.40 -1.80
CA GLY A 36 -14.57 -2.96 -3.21
C GLY A 36 -13.65 -1.77 -3.48
N GLN A 37 -12.83 -1.34 -2.52
CA GLN A 37 -11.90 -0.23 -2.72
C GLN A 37 -10.75 -0.61 -3.65
N ARG A 38 -10.23 0.40 -4.35
CA ARG A 38 -8.92 0.30 -5.02
C ARG A 38 -7.81 0.21 -3.98
N VAL A 39 -6.78 -0.57 -4.28
CA VAL A 39 -5.62 -0.74 -3.41
C VAL A 39 -4.34 -0.51 -4.20
N VAL A 40 -3.44 0.28 -3.63
CA VAL A 40 -2.04 0.43 -4.09
C VAL A 40 -1.15 -0.13 -2.98
N PRO A 41 -0.80 -1.42 -3.04
CA PRO A 41 0.03 -2.05 -2.02
C PRO A 41 1.51 -1.81 -2.31
N LEU A 42 2.17 -1.09 -1.41
CA LEU A 42 3.62 -0.90 -1.41
C LEU A 42 4.27 -1.94 -0.50
N GLY A 43 5.36 -2.53 -0.97
CA GLY A 43 6.16 -3.47 -0.21
C GLY A 43 7.39 -3.92 -0.98
N VAL A 44 8.23 -4.73 -0.35
CA VAL A 44 9.45 -5.25 -0.95
C VAL A 44 9.15 -6.47 -1.84
N ASP A 45 9.55 -6.45 -3.10
CA ASP A 45 9.31 -7.54 -4.07
C ASP A 45 10.62 -8.13 -4.64
N ARG A 46 11.76 -7.56 -4.24
CA ARG A 46 13.12 -7.96 -4.63
C ARG A 46 13.98 -8.15 -3.38
N PHE A 47 15.01 -8.97 -3.51
CA PHE A 47 15.94 -9.30 -2.43
C PHE A 47 17.39 -9.14 -2.88
N GLY A 48 18.30 -8.95 -1.93
CA GLY A 48 19.75 -8.97 -2.15
C GLY A 48 20.48 -7.64 -1.94
N GLN A 49 19.76 -6.58 -1.61
CA GLN A 49 20.32 -5.26 -1.37
C GLN A 49 20.81 -5.13 0.09
N ALA A 50 21.95 -4.45 0.25
CA ALA A 50 22.51 -4.08 1.54
C ALA A 50 22.78 -2.57 1.54
N GLY A 51 22.45 -1.91 2.63
CA GLY A 51 22.53 -0.45 2.75
C GLY A 51 21.95 0.02 4.09
N ASP A 52 21.86 1.32 4.28
CA ASP A 52 21.11 1.88 5.39
C ASP A 52 19.59 1.86 5.13
N ILE A 53 18.79 2.07 6.17
CA ILE A 53 17.33 1.99 6.06
C ILE A 53 16.77 2.99 5.04
N PRO A 54 17.15 4.29 5.05
CA PRO A 54 16.66 5.26 4.06
C PRO A 54 16.97 4.86 2.62
N ASP A 55 18.19 4.41 2.32
CA ASP A 55 18.57 4.04 0.97
C ASP A 55 17.86 2.76 0.51
N LEU A 56 17.69 1.78 1.41
CA LEU A 56 16.91 0.58 1.12
C LEU A 56 15.44 0.90 0.87
N TYR A 57 14.82 1.78 1.66
CA TYR A 57 13.43 2.17 1.44
C TYR A 57 13.26 2.90 0.11
N ARG A 58 14.20 3.76 -0.28
CA ARG A 58 14.18 4.38 -1.62
C ARG A 58 14.30 3.33 -2.72
N GLU A 59 15.25 2.41 -2.61
CA GLU A 59 15.49 1.33 -3.58
C GLU A 59 14.26 0.40 -3.76
N TYR A 60 13.49 0.19 -2.69
CA TYR A 60 12.26 -0.61 -2.73
C TYR A 60 10.98 0.21 -2.96
N GLY A 61 11.05 1.53 -3.14
CA GLY A 61 9.86 2.39 -3.33
C GLY A 61 8.95 2.47 -2.09
N LEU A 62 9.56 2.50 -0.90
CA LEU A 62 8.91 2.65 0.40
C LEU A 62 9.26 3.96 1.11
N ASP A 63 10.01 4.84 0.44
CA ASP A 63 10.28 6.17 0.94
C ASP A 63 9.08 7.12 0.79
N ALA A 64 9.22 8.33 1.32
CA ALA A 64 8.13 9.29 1.34
C ALA A 64 7.66 9.68 -0.07
N ASP A 65 8.59 9.82 -1.02
CA ASP A 65 8.27 10.19 -2.40
C ASP A 65 7.47 9.08 -3.07
N ALA A 66 7.86 7.81 -2.92
CA ALA A 66 7.11 6.69 -3.46
C ALA A 66 5.70 6.55 -2.83
N ILE A 67 5.56 6.82 -1.53
CA ILE A 67 4.25 6.83 -0.86
C ILE A 67 3.36 7.96 -1.41
N LEU A 68 3.92 9.14 -1.65
CA LEU A 68 3.20 10.27 -2.24
C LEU A 68 2.79 9.98 -3.68
N ASP A 69 3.66 9.38 -4.49
CA ASP A 69 3.34 8.95 -5.85
C ASP A 69 2.21 7.91 -5.88
N ALA A 70 2.23 6.93 -4.96
CA ALA A 70 1.14 5.98 -4.80
C ALA A 70 -0.19 6.65 -4.40
N CYS A 71 -0.14 7.65 -3.53
CA CYS A 71 -1.31 8.45 -3.19
C CYS A 71 -1.81 9.27 -4.40
N ALA A 72 -0.91 9.88 -5.16
CA ALA A 72 -1.23 10.63 -6.36
C ALA A 72 -1.87 9.73 -7.42
N GLN A 73 -1.28 8.56 -7.68
CA GLN A 73 -1.84 7.52 -8.55
C GLN A 73 -3.28 7.18 -8.14
N ALA A 74 -3.50 6.89 -6.85
CA ALA A 74 -4.80 6.50 -6.33
C ALA A 74 -5.89 7.59 -6.47
N LEU A 75 -5.48 8.86 -6.48
CA LEU A 75 -6.35 10.03 -6.61
C LEU A 75 -6.60 10.41 -8.08
N LEU A 76 -5.62 10.23 -8.97
CA LEU A 76 -5.65 10.68 -10.36
C LEU A 76 -6.19 9.61 -11.32
N GLU A 77 -5.93 8.33 -11.05
CA GLU A 77 -6.41 7.20 -11.87
C GLU A 77 -7.80 6.70 -11.42
N GLY A 78 -8.53 7.56 -10.69
CA GLY A 78 -9.72 7.23 -9.93
C GLY A 78 -11.06 7.44 -10.62
#